data_AF-A0A7S1HXX2-F1
#
_entry.id   AF-A0A7S1HXX2-F1
#
_cell.length_a   1.000
_cell.length_b   1.000
_cell.length_c   1.000
_cell.angle_alpha   90.00
_cell.angle_beta   90.00
_cell.angle_gamma   90.00
#
_symmetry.space_group_name_H-M   'P 1'
#
loop_
_entity.id
_entity.type
_entity.pdbx_description
1 polymer ?
#
loop_
_entity_poly.entity_id
_entity_poly.type
_entity_poly.pdbx_seq_one_letter_code
_entity_poly.pdbx_strand_id
1 'polypeptide(L)'
;TDPRLRREVADLPPTLVHASIAVWGAVRSHLPVGPGQPHYDFSMQCLVGLCQGLLAVRTEDRTKEDTLRAWAHEAERVFRDRLTAPTDRAWFDQLLAATVEDYFQIKYSDLVLGADGRLLFTGTDSYREVRDLGEVHAALGPLPVTGGANELCALSIEDAEDVNRLMR
;
A
#
# COMPACT_ATOMS: atom_id res chain seq x y z
N THR A 1 -0.93 19.98 -16.65
CA THR A 1 -0.66 18.57 -16.29
C THR A 1 0.82 18.34 -16.46
N ASP A 2 1.54 17.91 -15.42
CA ASP A 2 3.00 17.76 -15.44
C ASP A 2 3.46 16.75 -16.52
N PRO A 3 4.39 17.12 -17.44
CA PRO A 3 4.87 16.25 -18.50
C PRO A 3 5.68 15.04 -18.01
N ARG A 4 6.26 15.09 -16.80
CA ARG A 4 6.99 13.94 -16.21
C ARG A 4 6.04 12.79 -15.88
N LEU A 5 4.91 13.14 -15.27
CA LEU A 5 3.85 12.20 -14.90
C LEU A 5 3.31 11.44 -16.13
N ARG A 6 3.24 12.09 -17.30
CA ARG A 6 2.76 11.46 -18.54
C ARG A 6 3.68 10.36 -19.05
N ARG A 7 4.99 10.50 -18.88
CA ARG A 7 5.97 9.51 -19.34
C ARG A 7 5.93 8.28 -18.44
N GLU A 8 5.95 8.50 -17.13
CA GLU A 8 5.95 7.42 -16.15
C GLU A 8 4.64 6.61 -16.16
N VAL A 9 3.48 7.27 -16.35
CA VAL A 9 2.19 6.57 -16.53
C VAL A 9 2.15 5.83 -17.86
N ALA A 10 2.77 6.36 -18.93
CA ALA A 10 2.83 5.68 -20.23
C ALA A 10 3.73 4.44 -20.20
N ASP A 11 4.71 4.41 -19.30
CA ASP A 11 5.61 3.27 -19.10
C ASP A 11 4.96 2.15 -18.26
N LEU A 12 3.78 2.37 -17.67
CA LEU A 12 3.04 1.32 -17.00
C LEU A 12 2.47 0.31 -18.02
N PRO A 13 2.67 -1.01 -17.80
CA PRO A 13 2.10 -2.02 -18.69
C PRO A 13 0.57 -1.87 -18.75
N PRO A 14 -0.06 -1.86 -19.93
CA PRO A 14 -1.52 -1.79 -20.06
C PRO A 14 -2.25 -2.86 -19.23
N THR A 15 -1.64 -4.03 -19.09
CA THR A 15 -2.11 -5.13 -18.24
C THR A 15 -2.29 -4.71 -16.78
N LEU A 16 -1.38 -3.91 -16.24
CA LEU A 16 -1.42 -3.44 -14.86
C LEU A 16 -2.53 -2.41 -14.65
N VAL A 17 -2.75 -1.54 -15.64
CA VAL A 17 -3.87 -0.60 -15.62
C VAL A 17 -5.20 -1.36 -15.63
N HIS A 18 -5.34 -2.36 -16.50
CA HIS A 18 -6.56 -3.17 -16.56
C HIS A 18 -6.78 -3.98 -15.27
N ALA A 19 -5.73 -4.58 -14.70
CA ALA A 19 -5.80 -5.27 -13.41
C ALA A 19 -6.25 -4.33 -12.28
N SER A 20 -5.72 -3.10 -12.25
CA SER A 20 -6.09 -2.09 -11.26
C SER A 20 -7.57 -1.70 -11.36
N ILE A 21 -8.07 -1.51 -12.57
CA ILE A 21 -9.49 -1.21 -12.82
C ILE A 21 -10.38 -2.40 -12.41
N ALA A 22 -9.95 -3.64 -12.67
CA ALA A 22 -10.68 -4.83 -12.29
C ALA A 22 -10.80 -4.97 -10.77
N VAL A 23 -9.69 -4.78 -10.03
CA VAL A 23 -9.69 -4.78 -8.56
C VAL A 23 -10.62 -3.69 -8.01
N TRP A 24 -10.48 -2.46 -8.50
CA TRP A 24 -11.33 -1.35 -8.05
C TRP A 24 -12.82 -1.61 -8.31
N GLY A 25 -13.15 -2.14 -9.49
CA GLY A 25 -14.52 -2.51 -9.85
C GLY A 25 -15.09 -3.56 -8.90
N ALA A 26 -14.34 -4.63 -8.64
CA ALA A 26 -14.73 -5.69 -7.71
C ALA A 26 -14.92 -5.17 -6.27
N VAL A 27 -13.98 -4.34 -5.78
CA VAL A 27 -14.06 -3.70 -4.45
C VAL A 27 -15.32 -2.86 -4.33
N ARG A 28 -15.60 -1.99 -5.31
CA ARG A 28 -16.81 -1.15 -5.29
C ARG A 28 -18.11 -1.95 -5.34
N SER A 29 -18.13 -3.09 -6.02
CA SER A 29 -19.30 -3.93 -6.11
C SER A 29 -19.53 -4.75 -4.84
N HIS A 30 -18.45 -5.23 -4.19
CA HIS A 30 -18.55 -6.10 -3.01
C HIS A 30 -18.72 -5.31 -1.71
N LEU A 31 -18.13 -4.11 -1.61
CA LEU A 31 -18.11 -3.29 -0.40
C LEU A 31 -18.85 -1.96 -0.60
N PRO A 32 -20.20 -1.97 -0.61
CA PRO A 32 -20.98 -0.75 -0.71
C PRO A 32 -20.84 0.10 0.57
N VAL A 33 -20.76 1.41 0.41
CA VAL A 33 -20.66 2.35 1.54
C VAL A 33 -21.97 2.32 2.34
N GLY A 34 -21.90 1.87 3.59
CA GLY A 34 -23.00 1.90 4.54
C GLY A 34 -22.89 3.06 5.54
N PRO A 35 -24.01 3.48 6.19
CA PRO A 35 -24.03 4.59 7.15
C PRO A 35 -23.18 4.40 8.42
N GLY A 36 -22.63 3.20 8.65
CA GLY A 36 -21.70 2.89 9.74
C GLY A 36 -20.27 2.55 9.30
N GLN A 37 -19.99 2.56 7.99
CA GLN A 37 -18.68 2.19 7.43
C GLN A 37 -18.21 3.23 6.38
N PRO A 38 -18.08 4.52 6.76
CA PRO A 38 -17.63 5.57 5.82
C PRO A 38 -16.20 5.32 5.33
N HIS A 39 -15.39 4.58 6.10
CA HIS A 39 -14.02 4.21 5.74
C HIS A 39 -13.94 3.22 4.55
N TYR A 40 -15.08 2.70 4.08
CA TYR A 40 -15.18 1.86 2.87
C TYR A 40 -15.51 2.69 1.61
N ASP A 41 -15.30 4.01 1.65
CA ASP A 41 -15.44 4.86 0.46
C ASP A 41 -14.28 4.66 -0.53
N PHE A 42 -14.49 3.75 -1.47
CA PHE A 42 -13.54 3.42 -2.54
C PHE A 42 -13.85 4.20 -3.83
N SER A 43 -13.67 5.52 -3.79
CA SER A 43 -13.80 6.38 -4.97
C SER A 43 -12.69 6.17 -6.00
N MET A 44 -12.81 6.79 -7.18
CA MET A 44 -11.78 6.74 -8.23
C MET A 44 -10.42 7.31 -7.76
N GLN A 45 -10.41 8.09 -6.67
CA GLN A 45 -9.18 8.58 -6.05
C GLN A 45 -8.27 7.44 -5.56
N CYS A 46 -8.84 6.26 -5.28
CA CYS A 46 -8.05 5.07 -4.93
C CYS A 46 -7.15 4.62 -6.09
N LEU A 47 -7.65 4.65 -7.33
CA LEU A 47 -6.85 4.34 -8.51
C LEU A 47 -5.72 5.36 -8.70
N VAL A 48 -5.98 6.64 -8.43
CA VAL A 48 -4.96 7.69 -8.48
C VAL A 48 -3.87 7.42 -7.43
N GLY A 49 -4.26 7.08 -6.20
CA GLY A 49 -3.32 6.76 -5.12
C GLY A 49 -2.48 5.51 -5.42
N LEU A 50 -3.08 4.48 -6.01
CA LEU A 50 -2.39 3.26 -6.43
C LEU A 50 -1.35 3.56 -7.52
N CYS A 51 -1.72 4.32 -8.56
CA CYS A 51 -0.78 4.73 -9.58
C CYS A 51 0.35 5.58 -9.00
N GLN A 52 0.03 6.54 -8.12
CA GLN A 52 1.04 7.39 -7.48
C GLN A 52 2.05 6.58 -6.66
N GLY A 53 1.60 5.60 -5.88
CA GLY A 53 2.50 4.72 -5.13
C GLY A 53 3.41 3.90 -6.03
N LEU A 54 2.88 3.38 -7.13
CA LEU A 54 3.67 2.62 -8.11
C LEU A 54 4.76 3.47 -8.79
N LEU A 55 4.46 4.75 -9.03
CA LEU A 55 5.40 5.73 -9.58
C LEU A 55 6.43 6.20 -8.55
N ALA A 56 6.08 6.21 -7.25
CA ALA A 56 6.97 6.61 -6.16
C ALA A 56 8.11 5.61 -5.89
N VAL A 57 7.93 4.35 -6.29
CA VAL A 57 8.98 3.33 -6.27
C VAL A 57 10.09 3.76 -7.27
N ARG A 58 11.37 3.67 -6.92
CA ARG A 58 12.45 4.11 -7.85
C ARG A 58 12.61 3.15 -9.04
N THR A 59 12.84 3.69 -10.23
CA THR A 59 12.75 3.00 -11.54
C THR A 59 14.08 2.45 -12.07
N GLU A 60 15.20 2.72 -11.40
CA GLU A 60 16.52 2.62 -12.02
C GLU A 60 16.92 1.18 -12.42
N ASP A 61 16.38 0.13 -11.79
CA ASP A 61 16.63 -1.28 -12.14
C ASP A 61 15.45 -2.23 -11.80
N ARG A 62 14.21 -1.92 -12.21
CA ARG A 62 13.05 -2.78 -11.89
C ARG A 62 12.84 -3.89 -12.90
N THR A 63 12.79 -5.13 -12.42
CA THR A 63 12.24 -6.24 -13.20
C THR A 63 10.71 -6.15 -13.30
N LYS A 64 10.11 -6.92 -14.20
CA LYS A 64 8.64 -7.04 -14.29
C LYS A 64 8.03 -7.54 -12.97
N GLU A 65 8.72 -8.45 -12.29
CA GLU A 65 8.30 -9.01 -11.01
C GLU A 65 8.40 -7.99 -9.88
N ASP A 66 9.44 -7.15 -9.85
CA ASP A 66 9.55 -6.07 -8.86
C ASP A 66 8.42 -5.04 -9.02
N THR A 67 8.06 -4.74 -10.28
CA THR A 67 6.94 -3.85 -10.59
C THR A 67 5.61 -4.44 -10.14
N LEU A 68 5.42 -5.75 -10.37
CA LEU A 68 4.21 -6.45 -9.96
C LEU A 68 4.10 -6.57 -8.42
N ARG A 69 5.21 -6.83 -7.72
CA ARG A 69 5.26 -6.81 -6.25
C ARG A 69 4.92 -5.43 -5.68
N ALA A 70 5.49 -4.37 -6.24
CA ALA A 70 5.17 -3.00 -5.84
C ALA A 70 3.69 -2.67 -6.07
N TRP A 71 3.12 -3.10 -7.20
CA TRP A 71 1.70 -2.93 -7.48
C TRP A 71 0.80 -3.67 -6.51
N ALA A 72 1.11 -4.94 -6.20
CA ALA A 72 0.35 -5.74 -5.24
C ALA A 72 0.38 -5.11 -3.85
N HIS A 73 1.55 -4.65 -3.40
CA HIS A 73 1.70 -3.92 -2.14
C HIS A 73 0.86 -2.63 -2.11
N GLU A 74 0.90 -1.83 -3.18
CA GLU A 74 0.09 -0.62 -3.26
C GLU A 74 -1.41 -0.91 -3.28
N ALA A 75 -1.83 -2.01 -3.92
CA ALA A 75 -3.22 -2.45 -3.86
C ALA A 75 -3.63 -2.83 -2.43
N GLU A 76 -2.81 -3.55 -1.68
CA GLU A 76 -3.04 -3.82 -0.26
C GLU A 76 -3.12 -2.51 0.54
N ARG A 77 -2.16 -1.60 0.37
CA ARG A 77 -2.13 -0.31 1.10
C ARG A 77 -3.35 0.57 0.82
N VAL A 78 -3.80 0.62 -0.42
CA VAL A 78 -4.91 1.49 -0.83
C VAL A 78 -6.26 0.91 -0.42
N PHE A 79 -6.44 -0.40 -0.57
CA PHE A 79 -7.74 -1.06 -0.37
C PHE A 79 -7.80 -1.83 0.94
N ARG A 80 -6.89 -2.78 1.14
CA ARG A 80 -6.91 -3.73 2.25
C ARG A 80 -6.73 -3.06 3.61
N ASP A 81 -5.83 -2.08 3.73
CA ASP A 81 -5.53 -1.42 5.00
C ASP A 81 -6.74 -0.65 5.58
N ARG A 82 -7.70 -0.29 4.71
CA ARG A 82 -8.96 0.36 5.13
C ARG A 82 -10.00 -0.63 5.64
N LEU A 83 -9.86 -1.92 5.32
CA LEU A 83 -10.81 -2.94 5.72
C LEU A 83 -10.64 -3.26 7.20
N THR A 84 -11.75 -3.32 7.94
CA THR A 84 -11.72 -3.62 9.38
C THR A 84 -12.19 -5.04 9.68
N ALA A 85 -13.13 -5.57 8.89
CA ALA A 85 -13.62 -6.92 9.08
C ALA A 85 -12.61 -7.97 8.55
N PRO A 86 -12.28 -9.02 9.34
CA PRO A 86 -11.41 -10.09 8.89
C PRO A 86 -11.92 -10.83 7.65
N THR A 87 -13.24 -10.93 7.49
CA THR A 87 -13.90 -11.53 6.31
C THR A 87 -13.58 -10.75 5.05
N ASP A 88 -13.67 -9.43 5.11
CA ASP A 88 -13.44 -8.56 3.95
C ASP A 88 -11.96 -8.55 3.57
N ARG A 89 -11.07 -8.59 4.57
CA ARG A 89 -9.62 -8.74 4.36
C ARG A 89 -9.30 -10.06 3.65
N ALA A 90 -9.86 -11.18 4.12
CA ALA A 90 -9.65 -12.49 3.49
C ALA A 90 -10.22 -12.54 2.07
N TRP A 91 -11.37 -11.91 1.84
CA TRP A 91 -11.95 -11.79 0.50
C TRP A 91 -11.06 -10.96 -0.43
N PHE A 92 -10.54 -9.83 0.05
CA PHE A 92 -9.62 -8.99 -0.74
C PHE A 92 -8.32 -9.75 -1.07
N ASP A 93 -7.77 -10.50 -0.12
CA ASP A 93 -6.57 -11.31 -0.33
C ASP A 93 -6.79 -12.34 -1.46
N GLN A 94 -7.98 -12.97 -1.50
CA GLN A 94 -8.36 -13.87 -2.60
C GLN A 94 -8.56 -13.14 -3.93
N LEU A 95 -9.22 -11.97 -3.91
CA LEU A 95 -9.42 -11.14 -5.11
C LEU A 95 -8.08 -10.73 -5.71
N LEU A 96 -7.13 -10.28 -4.89
CA LEU A 96 -5.81 -9.85 -5.34
C LEU A 96 -5.04 -11.03 -5.92
N ALA A 97 -5.04 -12.17 -5.23
CA ALA A 97 -4.36 -13.37 -5.73
C ALA A 97 -4.93 -13.85 -7.07
N ALA A 98 -6.26 -13.91 -7.20
CA ALA A 98 -6.92 -14.28 -8.46
C ALA A 98 -6.60 -13.29 -9.59
N THR A 99 -6.63 -11.98 -9.31
CA THR A 99 -6.29 -10.95 -10.30
C THR A 99 -4.85 -11.11 -10.79
N VAL A 100 -3.92 -11.40 -9.89
CA VAL A 100 -2.51 -11.61 -10.24
C VAL A 100 -2.36 -12.82 -11.17
N GLU A 101 -3.01 -13.93 -10.84
CA GLU A 101 -3.00 -15.14 -11.66
C GLU A 101 -3.65 -14.90 -13.03
N ASP A 102 -4.81 -14.25 -13.09
CA ASP A 102 -5.55 -14.00 -14.32
C ASP A 102 -4.78 -13.09 -15.30
N TYR A 103 -4.24 -11.97 -14.80
CA TYR A 103 -3.62 -10.95 -15.65
C TYR A 103 -2.15 -11.20 -15.95
N PHE A 104 -1.41 -11.82 -15.02
CA PHE A 104 0.04 -11.95 -15.11
C PHE A 104 0.52 -13.40 -15.20
N GLN A 105 -0.37 -14.38 -15.03
CA GLN A 105 -0.04 -15.82 -15.11
C GLN A 105 1.06 -16.23 -14.12
N ILE A 106 1.09 -15.56 -12.96
CA ILE A 106 2.01 -15.79 -11.85
C ILE A 106 1.18 -16.06 -10.61
N LYS A 107 1.60 -16.99 -9.74
CA LYS A 107 0.91 -17.22 -8.47
C LYS A 107 1.25 -16.12 -7.49
N TYR A 108 0.26 -15.68 -6.71
CA TYR A 108 0.50 -14.68 -5.67
C TYR A 108 1.57 -15.11 -4.66
N SER A 109 1.62 -16.41 -4.34
CA SER A 109 2.65 -17.00 -3.46
C SER A 109 4.08 -16.75 -3.93
N ASP A 110 4.29 -16.66 -5.24
CA ASP A 110 5.62 -16.51 -5.82
C ASP A 110 6.08 -15.03 -5.77
N LEU A 111 5.14 -14.11 -5.56
CA LEU A 111 5.43 -12.69 -5.34
C LEU A 111 5.79 -12.40 -3.88
N VAL A 112 5.28 -13.16 -2.93
CA VAL A 112 5.51 -12.91 -1.51
C VAL A 112 6.84 -13.56 -1.09
N LEU A 113 7.92 -12.76 -1.13
CA LEU A 113 9.28 -13.25 -0.86
C LEU A 113 9.69 -13.21 0.63
N GLY A 114 8.95 -12.48 1.48
CA GLY A 114 9.26 -12.34 2.90
C GLY A 114 8.87 -13.57 3.73
N ALA A 115 9.69 -13.93 4.71
CA ALA A 115 9.45 -15.06 5.63
C ALA A 115 8.11 -14.97 6.38
N ASP A 116 7.61 -13.75 6.57
CA ASP A 116 6.35 -13.46 7.27
C ASP A 116 5.12 -13.49 6.35
N GLY A 117 5.29 -13.80 5.06
CA GLY A 117 4.20 -13.86 4.10
C GLY A 117 3.60 -12.49 3.79
N ARG A 118 4.36 -11.39 3.93
CA ARG A 118 3.89 -10.02 3.66
C ARG A 118 4.78 -9.30 2.67
N LEU A 119 4.15 -8.51 1.80
CA LEU A 119 4.83 -7.54 0.95
C LEU A 119 4.93 -6.22 1.73
N LEU A 120 6.16 -5.76 1.97
CA LEU A 120 6.40 -4.52 2.70
C LEU A 120 7.29 -3.62 1.87
N PHE A 121 6.88 -2.37 1.70
CA PHE A 121 7.71 -1.33 1.11
C PHE A 121 7.82 -0.17 2.10
N THR A 122 9.03 0.37 2.26
CA THR A 122 9.32 1.46 3.19
C THR A 122 10.27 2.48 2.56
N GLY A 123 10.31 3.68 3.14
CA GLY A 123 11.22 4.76 2.77
C GLY A 123 10.50 5.98 2.21
N THR A 124 10.85 7.16 2.72
CA THR A 124 10.32 8.46 2.26
C THR A 124 11.02 8.96 1.01
N ASP A 125 12.34 8.75 0.92
CA ASP A 125 13.19 9.16 -0.22
C ASP A 125 13.52 8.00 -1.18
N SER A 126 13.32 6.76 -0.74
CA SER A 126 13.53 5.57 -1.56
C SER A 126 12.55 4.48 -1.14
N TYR A 127 11.35 4.49 -1.73
CA TYR A 127 10.34 3.47 -1.52
C TYR A 127 10.85 2.11 -2.03
N ARG A 128 11.34 1.27 -1.12
CA ARG A 128 12.06 0.02 -1.37
C ARG A 128 11.36 -1.14 -0.68
N GLU A 129 11.36 -2.30 -1.35
CA GLU A 129 10.93 -3.57 -0.79
C GLU A 129 11.77 -3.96 0.44
N VAL A 130 11.11 -4.28 1.55
CA VAL A 130 11.69 -4.89 2.75
C VAL A 130 11.47 -6.39 2.65
N ARG A 131 12.56 -7.15 2.58
CA ARG A 131 12.51 -8.62 2.52
C ARG A 131 12.66 -9.29 3.88
N ASP A 132 13.25 -8.59 4.84
CA ASP A 132 13.45 -9.05 6.22
C ASP A 132 12.99 -7.99 7.22
N LEU A 133 12.02 -8.36 8.07
CA LEU A 133 11.55 -7.50 9.17
C LEU A 133 12.63 -7.25 10.24
N GLY A 134 13.63 -8.13 10.35
CA GLY A 134 14.78 -7.93 11.23
C GLY A 134 15.57 -6.67 10.90
N GLU A 135 15.69 -6.32 9.62
CA GLU A 135 16.31 -5.07 9.17
C GLU A 135 15.53 -3.85 9.65
N VAL A 136 14.19 -3.90 9.58
CA VAL A 136 13.32 -2.82 10.04
C VAL A 136 13.38 -2.68 11.55
N HIS A 137 13.35 -3.78 12.29
CA HIS A 137 13.49 -3.77 13.74
C HIS A 137 14.84 -3.19 14.17
N ALA A 138 15.92 -3.57 13.50
CA ALA A 138 17.25 -3.02 13.76
C ALA A 138 17.33 -1.52 13.44
N ALA A 139 16.68 -1.07 12.35
CA ALA A 139 16.68 0.33 11.93
C ALA A 139 15.83 1.24 12.84
N LEU A 140 14.72 0.73 13.38
CA LEU A 140 13.85 1.47 14.30
C LEU A 140 14.47 1.61 15.71
N GLY A 141 15.42 0.73 16.06
CA GLY A 141 15.96 0.63 17.41
C GLY A 141 14.90 0.18 18.43
N PRO A 142 15.27 0.01 19.71
CA PRO A 142 14.31 -0.26 20.76
C PRO A 142 13.36 0.94 20.87
N LEU A 143 12.05 0.67 20.77
CA LEU A 143 11.04 1.68 21.09
C LEU A 143 11.33 2.20 22.51
N PRO A 144 11.24 3.52 22.77
CA PRO A 144 11.30 4.04 24.12
C PRO A 144 10.13 3.44 24.89
N VAL A 145 10.37 2.33 25.60
CA VAL A 145 9.48 1.80 26.61
C VAL A 145 9.54 2.76 27.79
N THR A 146 8.79 3.87 27.67
CA THR A 146 8.57 4.73 28.82
C THR A 146 7.76 3.94 29.84
N GLY A 147 8.40 3.65 30.96
CA GLY A 147 7.80 3.57 32.30
C GLY A 147 6.60 2.64 32.45
N GLY A 148 6.79 1.57 33.21
CA GLY A 148 5.69 0.70 33.63
C GLY A 148 4.50 1.50 34.18
N ALA A 149 3.32 1.23 33.62
CA ALA A 149 1.96 1.27 34.17
C ALA A 149 1.50 2.37 35.16
N ASN A 150 2.27 3.42 35.50
CA ASN A 150 1.76 4.39 36.49
C ASN A 150 2.17 5.86 36.35
N GLU A 151 2.94 6.26 35.36
CA GLU A 151 3.13 7.68 35.05
C GLU A 151 3.30 7.84 33.55
N LEU A 152 2.34 8.50 32.88
CA LEU A 152 2.45 9.31 31.66
C LEU A 152 1.04 9.60 31.08
N CYS A 153 0.14 10.06 31.95
CA CYS A 153 -0.85 11.06 31.56
C CYS A 153 -0.15 12.42 31.57
N ALA A 154 0.64 12.74 30.53
CA ALA A 154 1.08 14.11 30.19
C ALA A 154 2.13 14.07 29.07
N LEU A 155 1.70 13.79 27.84
CA LEU A 155 2.26 14.50 26.70
C LEU A 155 1.08 15.19 26.03
N SER A 156 0.85 16.40 26.52
CA SER A 156 -0.10 17.35 25.97
C SER A 156 0.18 17.55 24.49
N ILE A 157 -0.91 17.65 23.76
CA ILE A 157 -0.98 18.09 22.37
C ILE A 157 -0.53 19.56 22.33
N GLU A 158 0.77 19.77 22.21
CA GLU A 158 1.44 20.99 21.76
C GLU A 158 2.57 20.44 20.87
N ASP A 159 2.36 20.26 19.56
CA ASP A 159 2.58 21.31 18.57
C ASP A 159 1.79 21.01 17.29
N ALA A 160 0.64 21.66 17.12
CA ALA A 160 -0.12 21.65 15.86
C ALA A 160 0.47 22.62 14.80
N GLU A 161 1.54 23.36 15.12
CA GLU A 161 2.16 24.32 14.19
C GLU A 161 3.22 23.72 13.26
N ASP A 162 3.83 22.57 13.60
CA ASP A 162 4.89 21.99 12.78
C ASP A 162 4.39 21.17 11.58
N VAL A 163 3.16 20.64 11.64
CA VAL A 163 2.56 19.92 10.50
C VAL A 163 2.29 20.86 9.32
N ASN A 164 2.00 22.15 9.58
CA ASN A 164 1.71 23.13 8.54
C ASN A 164 2.97 23.74 7.89
N ARG A 165 4.17 23.45 8.44
CA ARG A 165 5.46 23.80 7.83
C ARG A 165 5.93 22.78 6.79
N LEU A 166 5.46 21.54 6.88
CA LEU A 166 5.87 20.46 5.98
C LEU A 166 4.99 20.33 4.73
N MET A 167 3.91 21.11 4.62
CA MET A 167 3.04 21.19 3.44
C MET A 167 3.01 22.60 2.83
N ARG A 168 4.17 23.16 2.51
CA ARG A 168 4.32 24.22 1.51
C ARG A 168 5.31 23.81 0.43
#